data_AF-A0A7W1T998-F1
#
_entry.id   AF-A0A7W1T998-F1
#
_cell.length_a   1.000
_cell.length_b   1.000
_cell.length_c   1.000
_cell.angle_alpha   90.00
_cell.angle_beta   90.00
_cell.angle_gamma   90.00
#
_symmetry.space_group_name_H-M   'P 1'
#
loop_
_entity.id
_entity.type
_entity.pdbx_description
1 polymer ?
#
loop_
_entity_poly.entity_id
_entity_poly.type
_entity_poly.pdbx_seq_one_letter_code
_entity_poly.pdbx_strand_id
1 'polypeptide(L)'
;QKLVDKVTDADKKAELQAELDKAKTQLADRETQVQAEKIAQDKAREAINNLFENQNPKGDIVTGSTQEDITNAQNLVDQVTETAKKAELQADLNKAKQQLAERLATSGSLTTDAFTVGTDKYVTGTYTGDVARISLFQDGVEYKGATVKNGTFSFYAADKKIKKDQTIIMVAYDKHGKELSQEKVAFVAVTEGKLTPNEMTIPGDKNITGTYTDDVKSVVVTINGTAYKGGTVTNGEFKFYSQDKIKAATDKVTIQAFDSVGKLLDTKTVKIKAPVVVTAGKITLDTYTVGDKNITGTYTGDVKSVVVTVNGVAYKGGTFDTDGIFKFYALDKIKSADGIITIQAFDKAGKVLDTNTIAAQAVAK
;
A
#
# COMPACT_ATOMS: atom_id res chain seq x y z
N GLN A 1 -38.28 -31.40 85.26
CA GLN A 1 -38.31 -32.83 85.61
C GLN A 1 -38.21 -33.04 87.12
N LYS A 2 -37.04 -32.84 87.76
CA LYS A 2 -36.84 -33.06 89.22
C LYS A 2 -37.88 -32.44 90.16
N LEU A 3 -38.48 -31.30 89.81
CA LEU A 3 -39.56 -30.67 90.59
C LEU A 3 -40.93 -31.30 90.33
N VAL A 4 -41.24 -31.63 89.07
CA VAL A 4 -42.47 -32.35 88.67
C VAL A 4 -42.51 -33.74 89.31
N ASP A 5 -41.36 -34.41 89.39
CA ASP A 5 -41.24 -35.74 90.00
C ASP A 5 -41.63 -35.76 91.49
N LYS A 6 -41.44 -34.63 92.18
CA LYS A 6 -41.74 -34.43 93.62
C LYS A 6 -43.21 -34.08 93.91
N VAL A 7 -44.04 -33.83 92.90
CA VAL A 7 -45.47 -33.55 93.09
C VAL A 7 -46.17 -34.83 93.52
N THR A 8 -46.91 -34.78 94.63
CA THR A 8 -47.58 -35.96 95.22
C THR A 8 -49.00 -36.16 94.69
N ASP A 9 -49.67 -35.10 94.26
CA ASP A 9 -50.98 -35.15 93.60
C ASP A 9 -50.82 -35.73 92.18
N ALA A 10 -51.50 -36.84 91.89
CA ALA A 10 -51.31 -37.60 90.66
C ALA A 10 -51.81 -36.84 89.42
N ASP A 11 -52.96 -36.18 89.52
CA ASP A 11 -53.57 -35.46 88.40
C ASP A 11 -52.75 -34.21 88.07
N LYS A 12 -52.34 -33.46 89.09
CA LYS A 12 -51.47 -32.28 88.90
C LYS A 12 -50.09 -32.64 88.38
N LYS A 13 -49.54 -33.77 88.82
CA LYS A 13 -48.26 -34.29 88.30
C LYS A 13 -48.37 -34.64 86.82
N ALA A 14 -49.44 -35.30 86.39
CA ALA A 14 -49.67 -35.65 84.99
C ALA A 14 -49.80 -34.41 84.10
N GLU A 15 -50.53 -33.38 84.57
CA GLU A 15 -50.67 -32.09 83.88
C GLU A 15 -49.32 -31.38 83.71
N LEU A 16 -48.55 -31.21 84.80
CA LEU A 16 -47.23 -30.56 84.77
C LEU A 16 -46.20 -31.33 83.92
N GLN A 17 -46.32 -32.66 83.87
CA GLN A 17 -45.49 -33.49 82.99
C GLN A 17 -45.81 -33.24 81.52
N ALA A 18 -47.09 -33.16 81.15
CA ALA A 18 -47.52 -32.85 79.79
C ALA A 18 -47.07 -31.45 79.35
N GLU A 19 -47.15 -30.44 80.23
CA GLU A 19 -46.63 -29.10 79.95
C GLU A 19 -45.10 -29.09 79.76
N LEU A 20 -44.37 -29.81 80.61
CA LEU A 20 -42.92 -29.93 80.50
C LEU A 20 -42.49 -30.61 79.20
N ASP A 21 -43.19 -31.67 78.79
CA ASP A 21 -42.89 -32.38 77.55
C ASP A 21 -43.23 -31.54 76.32
N LYS A 22 -44.33 -30.79 76.34
CA LYS A 22 -44.64 -29.78 75.31
C LYS A 22 -43.54 -28.72 75.21
N ALA A 23 -43.04 -28.22 76.35
CA ALA A 23 -41.96 -27.25 76.37
C ALA A 23 -40.64 -27.82 75.81
N LYS A 24 -40.32 -29.10 76.07
CA LYS A 24 -39.16 -29.79 75.47
C LYS A 24 -39.28 -29.89 73.96
N THR A 25 -40.46 -30.26 73.43
CA THR A 25 -40.70 -30.31 71.98
C THR A 25 -40.55 -28.93 71.34
N GLN A 26 -41.17 -27.90 71.92
CA GLN A 26 -41.05 -26.52 71.42
C GLN A 26 -39.60 -26.02 71.42
N LEU A 27 -38.80 -26.40 72.42
CA LEU A 27 -37.37 -26.06 72.45
C LEU A 27 -36.61 -26.76 71.32
N ALA A 28 -36.82 -28.06 71.12
CA ALA A 28 -36.17 -28.82 70.05
C ALA A 28 -36.54 -28.30 68.65
N ASP A 29 -37.81 -27.95 68.44
CA ASP A 29 -38.30 -27.34 67.19
C ASP A 29 -37.63 -25.97 66.97
N ARG A 30 -37.54 -25.15 68.02
CA ARG A 30 -36.85 -23.85 67.96
C ARG A 30 -35.36 -23.99 67.66
N GLU A 31 -34.67 -24.95 68.28
CA GLU A 31 -33.26 -25.23 68.02
C GLU A 31 -33.04 -25.66 66.55
N THR A 32 -33.92 -26.51 66.02
CA THR A 32 -33.90 -26.93 64.61
C THR A 32 -34.13 -25.75 63.68
N GLN A 33 -35.09 -24.86 63.98
CA GLN A 33 -35.35 -23.65 63.21
C GLN A 33 -34.15 -22.68 63.24
N VAL A 34 -33.54 -22.47 64.41
CA VAL A 34 -32.35 -21.62 64.55
C VAL A 34 -31.18 -22.18 63.73
N GLN A 35 -30.99 -23.50 63.71
CA GLN A 35 -29.94 -24.13 62.92
C GLN A 35 -30.21 -24.03 61.41
N ALA A 36 -31.46 -24.26 60.98
CA ALA A 36 -31.86 -24.11 59.58
C ALA A 36 -31.68 -22.67 59.09
N GLU A 37 -32.07 -21.70 59.91
CA GLU A 37 -31.88 -20.27 59.63
C GLU A 37 -30.39 -19.91 59.52
N LYS A 38 -29.55 -20.42 60.43
CA LYS A 38 -28.10 -20.21 60.36
C LYS A 38 -27.51 -20.76 59.06
N ILE A 39 -27.93 -21.95 58.62
CA ILE A 39 -27.48 -22.55 57.36
C ILE A 39 -27.93 -21.70 56.17
N ALA A 40 -29.17 -21.18 56.17
CA ALA A 40 -29.67 -20.31 55.12
C ALA A 40 -28.86 -19.00 55.02
N GLN A 41 -28.56 -18.37 56.16
CA GLN A 41 -27.74 -17.16 56.23
C GLN A 41 -26.31 -17.40 55.72
N ASP A 42 -25.67 -18.49 56.14
CA ASP A 42 -24.30 -18.82 55.74
C ASP A 42 -24.23 -19.09 54.22
N LYS A 43 -25.18 -19.86 53.67
CA LYS A 43 -25.28 -20.11 52.21
C LYS A 43 -25.53 -18.85 51.40
N ALA A 44 -26.45 -17.99 51.86
CA ALA A 44 -26.74 -16.72 51.18
C ALA A 44 -25.52 -15.79 51.20
N ARG A 45 -24.81 -15.71 52.34
CA ARG A 45 -23.59 -14.92 52.48
C ARG A 45 -22.47 -15.43 51.58
N GLU A 46 -22.26 -16.74 51.50
CA GLU A 46 -21.28 -17.36 50.62
C GLU A 46 -21.59 -17.06 49.14
N ALA A 47 -22.86 -17.25 48.73
CA ALA A 47 -23.29 -16.97 47.37
C ALA A 47 -23.09 -15.49 46.99
N ILE A 48 -23.45 -14.56 47.89
CA ILE A 48 -23.21 -13.13 47.68
C ILE A 48 -21.72 -12.84 47.58
N ASN A 49 -20.90 -13.34 48.50
CA ASN A 49 -19.46 -13.10 48.49
C ASN A 49 -18.83 -13.56 47.17
N ASN A 50 -19.25 -14.72 46.65
CA ASN A 50 -18.75 -15.26 45.37
C ASN A 50 -19.10 -14.40 44.15
N LEU A 51 -20.05 -13.46 44.25
CA LEU A 51 -20.31 -12.48 43.20
C LEU A 51 -19.25 -11.39 43.13
N PHE A 52 -18.45 -11.19 44.18
CA PHE A 52 -17.49 -10.10 44.29
C PHE A 52 -16.04 -10.58 44.24
N GLU A 53 -15.18 -9.75 43.65
CA GLU A 53 -13.75 -9.97 43.66
C GLU A 53 -13.23 -10.06 45.10
N ASN A 54 -12.31 -10.99 45.33
CA ASN A 54 -11.77 -11.30 46.66
C ASN A 54 -12.84 -11.68 47.70
N GLN A 55 -14.01 -12.13 47.24
CA GLN A 55 -15.12 -12.54 48.10
C GLN A 55 -15.61 -11.42 49.04
N ASN A 56 -15.49 -10.16 48.60
CA ASN A 56 -15.78 -9.00 49.43
C ASN A 56 -16.88 -8.12 48.81
N PRO A 57 -18.11 -8.10 49.39
CA PRO A 57 -19.22 -7.27 48.91
C PRO A 57 -18.95 -5.76 48.84
N LYS A 58 -17.89 -5.28 49.50
CA LYS A 58 -17.45 -3.89 49.40
C LYS A 58 -16.67 -3.58 48.13
N GLY A 59 -16.19 -4.59 47.40
CA GLY A 59 -15.45 -4.45 46.14
C GLY A 59 -16.36 -4.42 44.90
N ASP A 60 -15.74 -4.76 43.76
CA ASP A 60 -16.41 -4.91 42.47
C ASP A 60 -16.85 -6.36 42.24
N ILE A 61 -17.88 -6.56 41.41
CA ILE A 61 -18.31 -7.90 41.03
C ILE A 61 -17.27 -8.58 40.14
N VAL A 62 -17.20 -9.91 40.21
CA VAL A 62 -16.27 -10.71 39.42
C VAL A 62 -16.46 -10.43 37.92
N THR A 63 -15.36 -10.42 37.16
CA THR A 63 -15.43 -10.30 35.70
C THR A 63 -16.16 -11.50 35.12
N GLY A 64 -17.20 -11.26 34.33
CA GLY A 64 -18.03 -12.32 33.72
C GLY A 64 -19.26 -12.73 34.52
N SER A 65 -19.53 -12.12 35.70
CA SER A 65 -20.80 -12.34 36.41
C SER A 65 -22.01 -12.11 35.52
N THR A 66 -23.01 -12.97 35.68
CA THR A 66 -24.22 -13.02 34.86
C THR A 66 -25.48 -12.70 35.67
N GLN A 67 -26.59 -12.47 34.97
CA GLN A 67 -27.89 -12.30 35.62
C GLN A 67 -28.37 -13.60 36.30
N GLU A 68 -27.90 -14.76 35.85
CA GLU A 68 -28.18 -16.06 36.47
C GLU A 68 -27.50 -16.17 37.84
N ASP A 69 -26.24 -15.74 37.96
CA ASP A 69 -25.51 -15.72 39.25
C ASP A 69 -26.25 -14.86 40.29
N ILE A 70 -26.72 -13.68 39.87
CA ILE A 70 -27.54 -12.78 40.69
C ILE A 70 -28.85 -13.45 41.12
N THR A 71 -29.50 -14.17 40.21
CA THR A 71 -30.78 -14.85 40.48
C THR A 71 -30.59 -16.00 41.47
N ASN A 72 -29.52 -16.78 41.31
CA ASN A 72 -29.17 -17.87 42.22
C ASN A 72 -28.88 -17.35 43.64
N ALA A 73 -28.14 -16.24 43.78
CA ALA A 73 -27.93 -15.60 45.06
C ALA A 73 -29.23 -15.05 45.67
N GLN A 74 -30.11 -14.43 44.86
CA GLN A 74 -31.41 -13.94 45.32
C GLN A 74 -32.27 -15.06 45.91
N ASN A 75 -32.34 -16.21 45.23
CA ASN A 75 -33.11 -17.36 45.71
C ASN A 75 -32.64 -17.88 47.08
N LEU A 76 -31.35 -17.74 47.40
CA LEU A 76 -30.80 -18.09 48.72
C LEU A 76 -31.10 -17.03 49.77
N VAL A 77 -31.00 -15.74 49.42
CA VAL A 77 -31.41 -14.63 50.30
C VAL A 77 -32.90 -14.73 50.65
N ASP A 78 -33.74 -15.13 49.70
CA ASP A 78 -35.18 -15.26 49.91
C ASP A 78 -35.54 -16.34 50.94
N GLN A 79 -34.68 -17.34 51.15
CA GLN A 79 -34.83 -18.39 52.17
C GLN A 79 -34.46 -17.94 53.59
N VAL A 80 -33.76 -16.80 53.75
CA VAL A 80 -33.44 -16.23 55.07
C VAL A 80 -34.71 -15.65 55.68
N THR A 81 -34.99 -16.01 56.94
CA THR A 81 -36.19 -15.59 57.66
C THR A 81 -35.93 -14.46 58.65
N GLU A 82 -34.70 -14.34 59.18
CA GLU A 82 -34.34 -13.23 60.06
C GLU A 82 -34.27 -11.92 59.28
N THR A 83 -35.16 -11.00 59.63
CA THR A 83 -35.43 -9.78 58.87
C THR A 83 -34.24 -8.84 58.74
N ALA A 84 -33.45 -8.65 59.80
CA ALA A 84 -32.33 -7.71 59.78
C ALA A 84 -31.17 -8.26 58.93
N LYS A 85 -30.89 -9.56 59.05
CA LYS A 85 -29.86 -10.23 58.28
C LYS A 85 -30.24 -10.36 56.81
N LYS A 86 -31.51 -10.66 56.52
CA LYS A 86 -32.02 -10.65 55.14
C LYS A 86 -31.85 -9.28 54.51
N ALA A 87 -32.14 -8.20 55.24
CA ALA A 87 -31.96 -6.83 54.74
C ALA A 87 -30.47 -6.51 54.46
N GLU A 88 -29.55 -6.92 55.34
CA GLU A 88 -28.10 -6.78 55.13
C GLU A 88 -27.63 -7.52 53.87
N LEU A 89 -28.01 -8.79 53.73
CA LEU A 89 -27.68 -9.62 52.56
C LEU A 89 -28.28 -9.03 51.27
N GLN A 90 -29.52 -8.54 51.34
CA GLN A 90 -30.17 -7.91 50.20
C GLN A 90 -29.49 -6.62 49.77
N ALA A 91 -28.97 -5.82 50.71
CA ALA A 91 -28.21 -4.61 50.39
C ALA A 91 -26.93 -4.94 49.62
N ASP A 92 -26.19 -5.95 50.05
CA ASP A 92 -24.98 -6.41 49.36
C ASP A 92 -25.32 -6.98 47.96
N LEU A 93 -26.38 -7.78 47.84
CA LEU A 93 -26.84 -8.30 46.54
C LEU A 93 -27.33 -7.19 45.60
N ASN A 94 -27.98 -6.15 46.12
CA ASN A 94 -28.42 -5.00 45.32
C ASN A 94 -27.24 -4.22 44.75
N LYS A 95 -26.11 -4.15 45.45
CA LYS A 95 -24.89 -3.58 44.90
C LYS A 95 -24.35 -4.40 43.72
N ALA A 96 -24.38 -5.73 43.82
CA ALA A 96 -23.98 -6.59 42.71
C ALA A 96 -24.89 -6.40 41.48
N LYS A 97 -26.21 -6.34 41.71
CA LYS A 97 -27.22 -6.02 40.69
C LYS A 97 -26.94 -4.70 39.98
N GLN A 98 -26.65 -3.66 40.76
CA GLN A 98 -26.35 -2.33 40.21
C GLN A 98 -25.09 -2.36 39.34
N GLN A 99 -23.99 -2.93 39.83
CA GLN A 99 -22.76 -3.00 39.04
C GLN A 99 -22.94 -3.81 37.75
N LEU A 100 -23.69 -4.92 37.80
CA LEU A 100 -23.98 -5.69 36.59
C LEU A 100 -24.81 -4.88 35.60
N ALA A 101 -25.84 -4.17 36.07
CA ALA A 101 -26.65 -3.31 35.20
C ALA A 101 -25.82 -2.19 34.56
N GLU A 102 -24.94 -1.54 35.32
CA GLU A 102 -24.01 -0.53 34.82
C GLU A 102 -23.07 -1.09 33.74
N ARG A 103 -22.53 -2.30 33.94
CA ARG A 103 -21.70 -2.99 32.93
C ARG A 103 -22.47 -3.30 31.66
N LEU A 104 -23.73 -3.72 31.78
CA LEU A 104 -24.56 -4.07 30.63
C LEU A 104 -25.03 -2.82 29.86
N ALA A 105 -25.20 -1.69 30.55
CA ALA A 105 -25.68 -0.44 29.97
C ALA A 105 -24.63 0.34 29.16
N THR A 106 -23.35 -0.05 29.21
CA THR A 106 -22.30 0.63 28.44
C THR A 106 -22.60 0.64 26.95
N SER A 107 -22.32 1.77 26.30
CA SER A 107 -22.53 1.93 24.87
C SER A 107 -21.40 2.75 24.25
N GLY A 108 -21.18 2.58 22.96
CA GLY A 108 -20.20 3.38 22.24
C GLY A 108 -20.31 3.16 20.75
N SER A 109 -19.70 4.07 20.01
CA SER A 109 -19.63 4.01 18.55
C SER A 109 -18.22 4.29 18.08
N LEU A 110 -17.92 3.83 16.87
CA LEU A 110 -16.63 3.95 16.24
C LEU A 110 -16.82 4.36 14.78
N THR A 111 -15.98 5.26 14.28
CA THR A 111 -15.84 5.52 12.84
C THR A 111 -14.37 5.50 12.48
N THR A 112 -14.05 5.08 11.26
CA THR A 112 -12.66 5.02 10.76
C THR A 112 -12.49 6.01 9.61
N ASP A 113 -11.35 6.69 9.58
CA ASP A 113 -10.91 7.39 8.38
C ASP A 113 -10.47 6.38 7.31
N ALA A 114 -10.49 6.79 6.04
CA ALA A 114 -9.99 5.95 4.97
C ALA A 114 -8.46 5.80 5.07
N PHE A 115 -7.95 4.59 4.90
CA PHE A 115 -6.54 4.25 5.02
C PHE A 115 -5.89 4.07 3.65
N THR A 116 -4.86 4.85 3.38
CA THR A 116 -4.09 4.84 2.13
C THR A 116 -2.95 3.83 2.22
N VAL A 117 -3.15 2.66 1.60
CA VAL A 117 -2.19 1.55 1.66
C VAL A 117 -0.83 1.97 1.10
N GLY A 118 0.24 1.69 1.85
CA GLY A 118 1.62 2.02 1.46
C GLY A 118 2.06 3.46 1.79
N THR A 119 1.13 4.33 2.18
CA THR A 119 1.44 5.73 2.57
C THR A 119 1.17 5.97 4.05
N ASP A 120 -0.01 5.60 4.53
CA ASP A 120 -0.44 5.91 5.88
C ASP A 120 0.25 5.01 6.91
N LYS A 121 0.71 5.62 8.00
CA LYS A 121 1.37 4.91 9.10
C LYS A 121 0.41 4.51 10.21
N TYR A 122 -0.76 5.13 10.26
CA TYR A 122 -1.75 4.94 11.32
C TYR A 122 -3.12 4.70 10.71
N VAL A 123 -3.89 3.81 11.33
CA VAL A 123 -5.35 3.79 11.17
C VAL A 123 -5.92 4.75 12.21
N THR A 124 -6.72 5.72 11.76
CA THR A 124 -7.31 6.76 12.61
C THR A 124 -8.83 6.78 12.52
N GLY A 125 -9.46 7.51 13.43
CA GLY A 125 -10.89 7.75 13.41
C GLY A 125 -11.39 8.36 14.71
N THR A 126 -12.70 8.30 14.90
CA THR A 126 -13.37 8.88 16.06
C THR A 126 -14.20 7.86 16.82
N TYR A 127 -14.45 8.14 18.09
CA TYR A 127 -15.31 7.32 18.93
C TYR A 127 -16.14 8.19 19.89
N THR A 128 -17.25 7.64 20.37
CA THR A 128 -18.07 8.23 21.43
C THR A 128 -18.52 7.17 22.44
N GLY A 129 -19.04 7.62 23.58
CA GLY A 129 -19.54 6.74 24.64
C GLY A 129 -18.44 6.19 25.54
N ASP A 130 -18.68 5.02 26.12
CA ASP A 130 -17.89 4.40 27.20
C ASP A 130 -16.65 3.63 26.71
N VAL A 131 -16.08 4.04 25.57
CA VAL A 131 -14.92 3.37 24.95
C VAL A 131 -13.68 3.57 25.81
N ALA A 132 -13.10 2.47 26.28
CA ALA A 132 -11.85 2.48 27.05
C ALA A 132 -10.66 1.95 26.25
N ARG A 133 -10.90 1.10 25.25
CA ARG A 133 -9.85 0.46 24.43
C ARG A 133 -10.33 0.26 23.01
N ILE A 134 -9.42 0.42 22.04
CA ILE A 134 -9.65 0.04 20.64
C ILE A 134 -8.54 -0.92 20.19
N SER A 135 -8.93 -1.98 19.48
CA SER A 135 -8.02 -2.94 18.84
C SER A 135 -8.18 -2.92 17.32
N LEU A 136 -7.13 -3.31 16.62
CA LEU A 136 -7.15 -3.57 15.18
C LEU A 136 -7.19 -5.08 14.95
N PHE A 137 -8.11 -5.54 14.11
CA PHE A 137 -8.15 -6.90 13.61
C PHE A 137 -7.70 -6.93 12.16
N GLN A 138 -6.70 -7.75 11.85
CA GLN A 138 -6.24 -8.00 10.48
C GLN A 138 -6.50 -9.46 10.15
N ASP A 139 -7.44 -9.70 9.23
CA ASP A 139 -7.87 -11.05 8.81
C ASP A 139 -8.20 -11.98 10.01
N GLY A 140 -8.82 -11.41 11.06
CA GLY A 140 -9.23 -12.13 12.27
C GLY A 140 -8.20 -12.16 13.42
N VAL A 141 -6.97 -11.68 13.19
CA VAL A 141 -5.94 -11.60 14.25
C VAL A 141 -6.03 -10.28 14.98
N GLU A 142 -6.21 -10.31 16.31
CA GLU A 142 -6.28 -9.10 17.16
C GLU A 142 -4.89 -8.51 17.43
N TYR A 143 -4.76 -7.20 17.21
CA TYR A 143 -3.64 -6.39 17.64
C TYR A 143 -4.12 -5.26 18.56
N LYS A 144 -3.51 -5.18 19.73
CA LYS A 144 -3.79 -4.15 20.75
C LYS A 144 -2.80 -2.99 20.61
N GLY A 145 -3.16 -1.81 21.13
CA GLY A 145 -2.26 -0.66 21.20
C GLY A 145 -2.73 0.62 20.49
N ALA A 146 -4.02 0.78 20.23
CA ALA A 146 -4.54 2.07 19.81
C ALA A 146 -4.31 3.12 20.92
N THR A 147 -3.88 4.32 20.54
CA THR A 147 -4.00 5.50 21.39
C THR A 147 -5.44 5.97 21.32
N VAL A 148 -6.10 6.14 22.47
CA VAL A 148 -7.51 6.52 22.58
C VAL A 148 -7.58 7.76 23.45
N LYS A 149 -7.88 8.93 22.86
CA LYS A 149 -7.85 10.21 23.59
C LYS A 149 -8.78 11.23 22.95
N ASN A 150 -9.54 11.93 23.79
CA ASN A 150 -10.39 13.06 23.39
C ASN A 150 -11.34 12.75 22.21
N GLY A 151 -12.00 11.57 22.21
CA GLY A 151 -12.93 11.17 21.15
C GLY A 151 -12.27 10.77 19.82
N THR A 152 -10.94 10.69 19.77
CA THR A 152 -10.18 10.27 18.60
C THR A 152 -9.25 9.11 18.93
N PHE A 153 -9.00 8.24 17.96
CA PHE A 153 -8.02 7.18 18.11
C PHE A 153 -7.01 7.15 16.97
N SER A 154 -5.85 6.58 17.28
CA SER A 154 -4.82 6.26 16.29
C SER A 154 -4.15 4.93 16.64
N PHE A 155 -4.06 4.03 15.66
CA PHE A 155 -3.36 2.75 15.78
C PHE A 155 -2.20 2.72 14.80
N TYR A 156 -0.96 2.52 15.29
CA TYR A 156 0.21 2.42 14.41
C TYR A 156 0.16 1.13 13.61
N ALA A 157 0.08 1.24 12.29
CA ALA A 157 -0.15 0.13 11.37
C ALA A 157 0.98 -0.09 10.36
N ALA A 158 2.00 0.77 10.32
CA ALA A 158 3.07 0.67 9.33
C ALA A 158 3.87 -0.64 9.42
N ASP A 159 4.00 -1.23 10.62
CA ASP A 159 4.66 -2.52 10.83
C ASP A 159 3.80 -3.73 10.44
N LYS A 160 2.49 -3.54 10.22
CA LYS A 160 1.52 -4.59 9.89
C LYS A 160 1.50 -4.99 8.42
N LYS A 161 2.23 -4.25 7.58
CA LYS A 161 2.37 -4.52 6.13
C LYS A 161 1.02 -4.75 5.44
N ILE A 162 0.04 -3.91 5.78
CA ILE A 162 -1.33 -3.98 5.27
C ILE A 162 -1.31 -3.95 3.74
N LYS A 163 -2.07 -4.86 3.11
CA LYS A 163 -2.28 -4.93 1.67
C LYS A 163 -3.75 -4.73 1.32
N LYS A 164 -4.02 -4.31 0.08
CA LYS A 164 -5.37 -3.95 -0.39
C LYS A 164 -6.39 -5.08 -0.41
N ASP A 165 -5.94 -6.33 -0.40
CA ASP A 165 -6.76 -7.55 -0.40
C ASP A 165 -7.14 -8.03 1.01
N GLN A 166 -6.56 -7.43 2.05
CA GLN A 166 -6.83 -7.78 3.44
C GLN A 166 -8.06 -7.06 4.00
N THR A 167 -8.65 -7.64 5.03
CA THR A 167 -9.71 -6.99 5.80
C THR A 167 -9.16 -6.46 7.11
N ILE A 168 -9.32 -5.15 7.33
CA ILE A 168 -8.99 -4.47 8.57
C ILE A 168 -10.27 -4.00 9.25
N ILE A 169 -10.46 -4.40 10.50
CA ILE A 169 -11.60 -4.03 11.33
C ILE A 169 -11.06 -3.38 12.60
N MET A 170 -11.57 -2.20 12.95
CA MET A 170 -11.31 -1.59 14.24
C MET A 170 -12.44 -1.97 15.19
N VAL A 171 -12.12 -2.38 16.42
CA VAL A 171 -13.10 -2.81 17.43
C VAL A 171 -12.90 -2.03 18.72
N ALA A 172 -13.98 -1.41 19.20
CA ALA A 172 -14.02 -0.63 20.43
C ALA A 172 -14.59 -1.47 21.59
N TYR A 173 -13.94 -1.38 22.74
CA TYR A 173 -14.31 -2.08 23.97
C TYR A 173 -14.47 -1.10 25.12
N ASP A 174 -15.38 -1.41 26.05
CA ASP A 174 -15.48 -0.70 27.32
C ASP A 174 -14.37 -1.12 28.30
N LYS A 175 -14.38 -0.52 29.50
CA LYS A 175 -13.42 -0.81 30.58
C LYS A 175 -13.52 -2.25 31.11
N HIS A 176 -14.61 -2.96 30.82
CA HIS A 176 -14.87 -4.33 31.24
C HIS A 176 -14.57 -5.35 30.12
N GLY A 177 -14.17 -4.87 28.94
CA GLY A 177 -13.85 -5.72 27.79
C GLY A 177 -15.06 -6.13 26.95
N LYS A 178 -16.27 -5.58 27.21
CA LYS A 178 -17.42 -5.77 26.34
C LYS A 178 -17.18 -5.02 25.02
N GLU A 179 -17.43 -5.68 23.90
CA GLU A 179 -17.41 -5.05 22.59
C GLU A 179 -18.59 -4.06 22.48
N LEU A 180 -18.28 -2.81 22.14
CA LEU A 180 -19.26 -1.74 22.00
C LEU A 180 -19.62 -1.48 20.53
N SER A 181 -18.62 -1.54 19.65
CA SER A 181 -18.77 -1.22 18.23
C SER A 181 -17.57 -1.77 17.44
N GLN A 182 -17.78 -2.06 16.17
CA GLN A 182 -16.73 -2.41 15.23
C GLN A 182 -16.98 -1.70 13.90
N GLU A 183 -15.92 -1.34 13.20
CA GLU A 183 -16.00 -0.67 11.89
C GLU A 183 -14.92 -1.20 10.96
N LYS A 184 -15.30 -1.48 9.71
CA LYS A 184 -14.35 -1.90 8.67
C LYS A 184 -13.65 -0.70 8.08
N VAL A 185 -12.31 -0.71 8.09
CA VAL A 185 -11.52 0.38 7.52
C VAL A 185 -11.64 0.37 6.00
N ALA A 186 -12.05 1.51 5.43
CA ALA A 186 -12.05 1.71 3.98
C ALA A 186 -10.63 1.92 3.47
N PHE A 187 -10.25 1.24 2.40
CA PHE A 187 -8.94 1.44 1.77
C PHE A 187 -9.00 2.36 0.57
N VAL A 188 -8.01 3.25 0.49
CA VAL A 188 -7.72 4.04 -0.70
C VAL A 188 -6.52 3.39 -1.40
N ALA A 189 -6.72 2.97 -2.64
CA ALA A 189 -5.64 2.46 -3.47
C ALA A 189 -4.75 3.63 -3.92
N VAL A 190 -3.45 3.58 -3.60
CA VAL A 190 -2.47 4.42 -4.27
C VAL A 190 -2.30 3.86 -5.67
N THR A 191 -2.77 4.60 -6.66
CA THR A 191 -2.45 4.34 -8.06
C THR A 191 -1.05 4.83 -8.35
N GLU A 192 -0.26 3.96 -8.98
CA GLU A 192 1.08 4.25 -9.49
C GLU A 192 1.12 4.07 -10.99
N GLY A 193 2.11 4.64 -11.65
CA GLY A 193 2.27 4.51 -13.10
C GLY A 193 3.62 5.04 -13.53
N LYS A 194 4.21 4.41 -14.54
CA LYS A 194 5.50 4.82 -15.09
C LYS A 194 5.45 4.80 -16.60
N LEU A 195 6.01 5.83 -17.23
CA LEU A 195 6.13 5.96 -18.67
C LEU A 195 7.58 5.69 -19.13
N THR A 196 7.70 4.99 -20.26
CA THR A 196 8.95 4.84 -21.00
C THR A 196 8.72 5.19 -22.48
N PRO A 197 8.78 6.49 -22.84
CA PRO A 197 8.59 6.91 -24.23
C PRO A 197 9.76 6.50 -25.12
N ASN A 198 9.45 6.08 -26.33
CA ASN A 198 10.43 5.85 -27.37
C ASN A 198 10.93 7.18 -27.93
N GLU A 199 12.16 7.18 -28.45
CA GLU A 199 12.67 8.33 -29.21
C GLU A 199 11.91 8.46 -30.53
N MET A 200 11.67 9.70 -30.95
CA MET A 200 10.95 10.02 -32.17
C MET A 200 11.89 10.67 -33.20
N THR A 201 11.82 10.25 -34.46
CA THR A 201 12.60 10.79 -35.57
C THR A 201 11.75 11.76 -36.38
N ILE A 202 12.16 13.02 -36.47
CA ILE A 202 11.43 14.06 -37.23
C ILE A 202 12.35 14.78 -38.23
N PRO A 203 11.95 14.84 -39.52
CA PRO A 203 10.76 14.21 -40.12
C PRO A 203 10.87 12.67 -40.20
N GLY A 204 9.73 11.97 -40.12
CA GLY A 204 9.67 10.51 -40.28
C GLY A 204 8.52 9.88 -39.50
N ASP A 205 8.61 9.89 -38.18
CA ASP A 205 7.64 9.25 -37.29
C ASP A 205 6.34 10.05 -37.21
N LYS A 206 5.22 9.33 -37.23
CA LYS A 206 3.87 9.92 -37.22
C LYS A 206 3.20 9.92 -35.86
N ASN A 207 3.74 9.14 -34.92
CA ASN A 207 3.16 8.92 -33.60
C ASN A 207 4.25 8.95 -32.54
N ILE A 208 3.93 9.51 -31.39
CA ILE A 208 4.66 9.24 -30.15
C ILE A 208 4.25 7.84 -29.70
N THR A 209 5.23 6.99 -29.40
CA THR A 209 5.00 5.64 -28.88
C THR A 209 5.83 5.40 -27.63
N GLY A 210 5.51 4.35 -26.89
CA GLY A 210 6.29 3.90 -25.74
C GLY A 210 5.52 2.88 -24.94
N THR A 211 6.08 2.51 -23.80
CA THR A 211 5.46 1.56 -22.86
C THR A 211 5.08 2.23 -21.55
N TYR A 212 4.16 1.61 -20.83
CA TYR A 212 3.77 2.00 -19.50
C TYR A 212 3.62 0.78 -18.58
N THR A 213 3.71 1.00 -17.28
CA THR A 213 3.41 -0.01 -16.25
C THR A 213 2.32 0.48 -15.30
N ASP A 214 1.80 -0.45 -14.49
CA ASP A 214 0.88 -0.19 -13.37
C ASP A 214 -0.47 0.40 -13.81
N ASP A 215 -0.98 1.41 -13.09
CA ASP A 215 -2.38 1.85 -13.15
C ASP A 215 -2.68 2.91 -14.22
N VAL A 216 -1.77 3.13 -15.19
CA VAL A 216 -1.98 4.13 -16.25
C VAL A 216 -3.18 3.75 -17.12
N LYS A 217 -4.13 4.70 -17.26
CA LYS A 217 -5.34 4.55 -18.10
C LYS A 217 -5.41 5.54 -19.24
N SER A 218 -4.77 6.70 -19.11
CA SER A 218 -4.76 7.71 -20.16
C SER A 218 -3.47 8.50 -20.18
N VAL A 219 -3.19 9.15 -21.31
CA VAL A 219 -2.06 10.06 -21.46
C VAL A 219 -2.49 11.42 -21.99
N VAL A 220 -1.72 12.44 -21.64
CA VAL A 220 -1.81 13.78 -22.21
C VAL A 220 -0.44 14.16 -22.74
N VAL A 221 -0.37 14.61 -23.98
CA VAL A 221 0.87 15.03 -24.64
C VAL A 221 0.90 16.56 -24.71
N THR A 222 1.97 17.18 -24.22
CA THR A 222 2.19 18.63 -24.35
C THR A 222 3.30 18.91 -25.34
N ILE A 223 3.02 19.71 -26.37
CA ILE A 223 3.95 20.08 -27.44
C ILE A 223 4.09 21.59 -27.43
N ASN A 224 5.31 22.10 -27.20
CA ASN A 224 5.62 23.53 -27.11
C ASN A 224 4.67 24.32 -26.18
N GLY A 225 4.21 23.69 -25.09
CA GLY A 225 3.30 24.28 -24.11
C GLY A 225 1.80 24.01 -24.34
N THR A 226 1.41 23.49 -25.50
CA THR A 226 0.01 23.15 -25.80
C THR A 226 -0.29 21.69 -25.47
N ALA A 227 -1.28 21.45 -24.61
CA ALA A 227 -1.68 20.11 -24.19
C ALA A 227 -2.74 19.50 -25.14
N TYR A 228 -2.56 18.23 -25.47
CA TYR A 228 -3.45 17.44 -26.31
C TYR A 228 -3.83 16.13 -25.60
N LYS A 229 -5.14 15.89 -25.49
CA LYS A 229 -5.70 14.65 -24.93
C LYS A 229 -5.98 13.65 -26.06
N GLY A 230 -5.83 12.35 -25.77
CA GLY A 230 -6.18 11.28 -26.69
C GLY A 230 -5.07 10.24 -26.84
N GLY A 231 -5.08 9.53 -27.97
CA GLY A 231 -4.22 8.38 -28.20
C GLY A 231 -4.81 7.08 -27.65
N THR A 232 -4.05 6.00 -27.80
CA THR A 232 -4.39 4.67 -27.32
C THR A 232 -3.45 4.32 -26.17
N VAL A 233 -3.99 3.79 -25.07
CA VAL A 233 -3.25 3.25 -23.91
C VAL A 233 -3.82 1.88 -23.65
N THR A 234 -3.13 0.84 -24.10
CA THR A 234 -3.62 -0.55 -23.98
C THR A 234 -2.45 -1.53 -24.01
N ASN A 235 -2.62 -2.68 -23.36
CA ASN A 235 -1.64 -3.77 -23.38
C ASN A 235 -0.20 -3.35 -23.00
N GLY A 236 -0.04 -2.38 -22.09
CA GLY A 236 1.28 -1.88 -21.66
C GLY A 236 1.96 -0.95 -22.67
N GLU A 237 1.30 -0.59 -23.76
CA GLU A 237 1.81 0.33 -24.78
C GLU A 237 0.92 1.56 -24.94
N PHE A 238 1.52 2.69 -25.27
CA PHE A 238 0.79 3.89 -25.66
C PHE A 238 1.17 4.36 -27.06
N LYS A 239 0.21 4.97 -27.75
CA LYS A 239 0.38 5.55 -29.08
C LYS A 239 -0.43 6.84 -29.22
N PHE A 240 0.21 7.93 -29.62
CA PHE A 240 -0.42 9.23 -29.82
C PHE A 240 -0.04 9.81 -31.20
N TYR A 241 -1.03 10.12 -32.04
CA TYR A 241 -0.79 10.68 -33.37
C TYR A 241 -0.33 12.15 -33.30
N SER A 242 0.86 12.42 -33.81
CA SER A 242 1.57 13.69 -33.63
C SER A 242 2.10 14.31 -34.92
N GLN A 243 1.91 13.68 -36.08
CA GLN A 243 2.46 14.13 -37.36
C GLN A 243 2.02 15.56 -37.74
N ASP A 244 0.79 15.95 -37.38
CA ASP A 244 0.24 17.28 -37.61
C ASP A 244 0.76 18.32 -36.60
N LYS A 245 1.34 17.89 -35.48
CA LYS A 245 1.67 18.73 -34.31
C LYS A 245 3.17 18.95 -34.10
N ILE A 246 4.01 17.92 -34.35
CA ILE A 246 5.46 17.99 -34.19
C ILE A 246 6.09 18.17 -35.58
N LYS A 247 6.79 19.28 -35.79
CA LYS A 247 7.31 19.69 -37.11
C LYS A 247 8.83 19.80 -37.16
N ALA A 248 9.48 20.00 -36.02
CA ALA A 248 10.92 20.18 -35.96
C ALA A 248 11.56 19.33 -34.85
N ALA A 249 12.82 18.96 -35.05
CA ALA A 249 13.62 18.29 -34.02
C ALA A 249 13.84 19.14 -32.76
N THR A 250 13.55 20.44 -32.83
CA THR A 250 13.63 21.40 -31.72
C THR A 250 12.36 21.52 -30.91
N ASP A 251 11.25 20.89 -31.32
CA ASP A 251 9.99 20.93 -30.59
C ASP A 251 10.14 20.26 -29.22
N LYS A 252 9.60 20.90 -28.18
CA LYS A 252 9.64 20.36 -26.81
C LYS A 252 8.39 19.55 -26.56
N VAL A 253 8.56 18.27 -26.24
CA VAL A 253 7.45 17.32 -26.10
C VAL A 253 7.53 16.62 -24.76
N THR A 254 6.46 16.73 -23.97
CA THR A 254 6.27 15.96 -22.75
C THR A 254 5.01 15.12 -22.83
N ILE A 255 4.99 14.02 -22.08
CA ILE A 255 3.84 13.14 -21.94
C ILE A 255 3.59 12.88 -20.46
N GLN A 256 2.32 12.94 -20.08
CA GLN A 256 1.83 12.75 -18.72
C GLN A 256 0.91 11.53 -18.69
N ALA A 257 1.05 10.69 -17.67
CA ALA A 257 0.20 9.52 -17.45
C ALA A 257 -0.81 9.78 -16.34
N PHE A 258 -2.04 9.29 -16.50
CA PHE A 258 -3.10 9.43 -15.49
C PHE A 258 -3.80 8.10 -15.24
N ASP A 259 -4.28 7.90 -14.02
CA ASP A 259 -5.13 6.76 -13.66
C ASP A 259 -6.59 6.93 -14.16
N SER A 260 -7.48 6.00 -13.78
CA SER A 260 -8.90 6.02 -14.15
C SER A 260 -9.69 7.20 -13.59
N VAL A 261 -9.20 7.85 -12.53
CA VAL A 261 -9.87 8.99 -11.88
C VAL A 261 -9.20 10.32 -12.24
N GLY A 262 -8.19 10.30 -13.12
CA GLY A 262 -7.50 11.51 -13.61
C GLY A 262 -6.39 12.01 -12.70
N LYS A 263 -5.91 11.22 -11.74
CA LYS A 263 -4.71 11.56 -10.95
C LYS A 263 -3.45 11.40 -11.81
N LEU A 264 -2.57 12.40 -11.78
CA LEU A 264 -1.28 12.35 -12.47
C LEU A 264 -0.34 11.32 -11.80
N LEU A 265 0.19 10.39 -12.59
CA LEU A 265 1.04 9.29 -12.14
C LEU A 265 2.52 9.50 -12.49
N ASP A 266 2.81 9.97 -13.71
CA ASP A 266 4.18 10.21 -14.19
C ASP A 266 4.21 11.31 -15.25
N THR A 267 5.38 11.90 -15.47
CA THR A 267 5.66 12.85 -16.55
C THR A 267 7.04 12.58 -17.13
N LYS A 268 7.11 12.44 -18.47
CA LYS A 268 8.36 12.22 -19.20
C LYS A 268 8.50 13.15 -20.39
N THR A 269 9.73 13.41 -20.78
CA THR A 269 10.05 14.10 -22.04
C THR A 269 10.22 13.05 -23.14
N VAL A 270 9.69 13.34 -24.33
CA VAL A 270 9.93 12.54 -25.53
C VAL A 270 11.16 13.12 -26.23
N LYS A 271 12.20 12.32 -26.42
CA LYS A 271 13.39 12.75 -27.15
C LYS A 271 13.09 12.77 -28.64
N ILE A 272 13.44 13.87 -29.32
CA ILE A 272 13.31 14.01 -30.76
C ILE A 272 14.69 14.06 -31.39
N LYS A 273 14.90 13.31 -32.47
CA LYS A 273 16.13 13.32 -33.27
C LYS A 273 15.82 13.62 -34.73
N ALA A 274 16.79 14.23 -35.42
CA ALA A 274 16.75 14.37 -36.87
C ALA A 274 17.07 13.02 -37.54
N PRO A 275 16.54 12.75 -38.76
CA PRO A 275 16.95 11.59 -39.53
C PRO A 275 18.45 11.63 -39.82
N VAL A 276 19.10 10.48 -39.69
CA VAL A 276 20.50 10.32 -40.11
C VAL A 276 20.52 10.29 -41.63
N VAL A 277 21.11 11.32 -42.25
CA VAL A 277 21.32 11.34 -43.71
C VAL A 277 22.43 10.35 -44.02
N VAL A 278 22.09 9.25 -44.68
CA VAL A 278 23.07 8.27 -45.17
C VAL A 278 23.56 8.72 -46.55
N THR A 279 24.81 9.18 -46.62
CA THR A 279 25.49 9.49 -47.88
C THR A 279 26.28 8.28 -48.38
N ALA A 280 26.22 8.03 -49.68
CA ALA A 280 26.92 6.94 -50.35
C ALA A 280 27.45 7.39 -51.72
N GLY A 281 28.62 6.89 -52.12
CA GLY A 281 29.23 7.21 -53.39
C GLY A 281 30.39 6.28 -53.68
N LYS A 282 30.78 6.19 -54.95
CA LYS A 282 31.85 5.30 -55.41
C LYS A 282 32.83 6.09 -56.27
N ILE A 283 34.11 5.70 -56.24
CA ILE A 283 35.13 6.25 -57.13
C ILE A 283 35.91 5.11 -57.82
N THR A 284 36.09 5.26 -59.12
CA THR A 284 36.88 4.33 -59.95
C THR A 284 37.97 5.12 -60.63
N LEU A 285 39.22 4.66 -60.53
CA LEU A 285 40.35 5.31 -61.19
C LEU A 285 40.61 4.67 -62.53
N ASP A 286 40.92 5.50 -63.53
CA ASP A 286 41.50 5.02 -64.77
C ASP A 286 42.96 4.64 -64.54
N THR A 287 43.55 3.84 -65.44
CA THR A 287 44.98 3.58 -65.42
C THR A 287 45.77 4.88 -65.57
N TYR A 288 46.79 5.09 -64.74
CA TYR A 288 47.68 6.25 -64.83
C TYR A 288 49.05 5.84 -65.33
N THR A 289 49.53 6.48 -66.40
CA THR A 289 50.89 6.29 -66.93
C THR A 289 51.80 7.43 -66.48
N VAL A 290 53.05 7.13 -66.11
CA VAL A 290 54.03 8.15 -65.71
C VAL A 290 54.22 9.15 -66.85
N GLY A 291 54.00 10.44 -66.56
CA GLY A 291 54.03 11.52 -67.55
C GLY A 291 52.64 12.01 -67.96
N ASP A 292 51.56 11.32 -67.58
CA ASP A 292 50.20 11.81 -67.78
C ASP A 292 49.98 13.12 -67.01
N LYS A 293 49.28 14.05 -67.66
CA LYS A 293 49.03 15.37 -67.06
C LYS A 293 48.17 15.27 -65.80
N ASN A 294 47.19 14.36 -65.80
CA ASN A 294 46.21 14.22 -64.74
C ASN A 294 45.96 12.75 -64.39
N ILE A 295 45.66 12.47 -63.12
CA ILE A 295 44.93 11.26 -62.73
C ILE A 295 43.46 11.49 -63.09
N THR A 296 42.84 10.52 -63.76
CA THR A 296 41.43 10.56 -64.13
C THR A 296 40.67 9.38 -63.56
N GLY A 297 39.35 9.51 -63.52
CA GLY A 297 38.47 8.45 -63.08
C GLY A 297 37.02 8.90 -63.11
N THR A 298 36.13 7.99 -62.74
CA THR A 298 34.69 8.24 -62.63
C THR A 298 34.22 8.18 -61.18
N TYR A 299 33.18 8.94 -60.86
CA TYR A 299 32.54 8.92 -59.56
C TYR A 299 31.01 8.88 -59.70
N THR A 300 30.35 8.30 -58.70
CA THR A 300 28.90 8.24 -58.61
C THR A 300 28.41 8.53 -57.19
N GLY A 301 27.12 8.83 -57.05
CA GLY A 301 26.50 9.13 -55.75
C GLY A 301 26.91 10.49 -55.21
N ASP A 302 27.05 10.57 -53.88
CA ASP A 302 27.18 11.82 -53.14
C ASP A 302 28.61 12.39 -53.09
N VAL A 303 29.54 11.90 -53.91
CA VAL A 303 30.92 12.38 -53.93
C VAL A 303 30.96 13.87 -54.31
N LYS A 304 31.59 14.68 -53.46
CA LYS A 304 31.77 16.13 -53.66
C LYS A 304 33.23 16.57 -53.72
N SER A 305 34.14 15.78 -53.15
CA SER A 305 35.57 16.06 -53.20
C SER A 305 36.38 14.78 -53.07
N VAL A 306 37.67 14.87 -53.40
CA VAL A 306 38.61 13.78 -53.16
C VAL A 306 39.88 14.30 -52.49
N VAL A 307 40.59 13.39 -51.82
CA VAL A 307 41.99 13.55 -51.43
C VAL A 307 42.79 12.53 -52.22
N VAL A 308 43.81 13.00 -52.94
CA VAL A 308 44.73 12.15 -53.70
C VAL A 308 46.03 12.02 -52.93
N THR A 309 46.37 10.80 -52.51
CA THR A 309 47.61 10.50 -51.83
C THR A 309 48.58 9.82 -52.79
N VAL A 310 49.72 10.46 -53.02
CA VAL A 310 50.81 9.92 -53.85
C VAL A 310 52.01 9.68 -52.96
N ASN A 311 52.48 8.43 -52.88
CA ASN A 311 53.66 8.04 -52.09
C ASN A 311 53.64 8.55 -50.63
N GLY A 312 52.45 8.51 -50.01
CA GLY A 312 52.24 8.95 -48.62
C GLY A 312 51.98 10.45 -48.43
N VAL A 313 52.07 11.27 -49.48
CA VAL A 313 51.75 12.71 -49.42
C VAL A 313 50.34 12.96 -49.95
N ALA A 314 49.49 13.55 -49.11
CA ALA A 314 48.10 13.85 -49.45
C ALA A 314 47.95 15.23 -50.11
N TYR A 315 47.20 15.28 -51.20
CA TYR A 315 46.87 16.49 -51.93
C TYR A 315 45.36 16.66 -52.07
N LYS A 316 44.89 17.90 -51.93
CA LYS A 316 43.49 18.28 -52.13
C LYS A 316 43.34 19.05 -53.43
N GLY A 317 42.27 18.80 -54.18
CA GLY A 317 41.94 19.53 -55.40
C GLY A 317 41.47 18.62 -56.53
N GLY A 318 41.58 19.14 -57.75
CA GLY A 318 41.06 18.53 -58.96
C GLY A 318 39.70 19.09 -59.37
N THR A 319 39.24 18.71 -60.56
CA THR A 319 38.00 19.16 -61.17
C THR A 319 37.03 17.99 -61.29
N PHE A 320 35.77 18.24 -61.00
CA PHE A 320 34.66 17.29 -61.09
C PHE A 320 33.66 17.87 -62.10
N ASP A 321 33.33 17.14 -63.14
CA ASP A 321 32.35 17.57 -64.12
C ASP A 321 30.97 16.93 -63.90
N THR A 322 29.99 17.40 -64.65
CA THR A 322 28.60 16.93 -64.55
C THR A 322 28.40 15.50 -65.06
N ASP A 323 29.37 14.97 -65.80
CA ASP A 323 29.31 13.62 -66.38
C ASP A 323 29.87 12.56 -65.42
N GLY A 324 30.24 12.97 -64.20
CA GLY A 324 30.78 12.08 -63.18
C GLY A 324 32.26 11.76 -63.41
N ILE A 325 33.00 12.60 -64.15
CA ILE A 325 34.43 12.43 -64.37
C ILE A 325 35.20 13.35 -63.44
N PHE A 326 36.25 12.81 -62.84
CA PHE A 326 37.19 13.55 -62.01
C PHE A 326 38.55 13.66 -62.71
N LYS A 327 39.23 14.80 -62.53
CA LYS A 327 40.61 15.02 -62.99
C LYS A 327 41.44 15.69 -61.92
N PHE A 328 42.63 15.14 -61.63
CA PHE A 328 43.60 15.71 -60.71
C PHE A 328 44.94 15.94 -61.39
N TYR A 329 45.45 17.17 -61.40
CA TYR A 329 46.76 17.46 -61.99
C TYR A 329 47.90 16.79 -61.20
N ALA A 330 48.62 15.87 -61.85
CA ALA A 330 49.57 14.96 -61.21
C ALA A 330 50.97 14.96 -61.84
N LEU A 331 51.18 15.68 -62.95
CA LEU A 331 52.43 15.68 -63.72
C LEU A 331 53.67 16.02 -62.89
N ASP A 332 53.55 16.94 -61.93
CA ASP A 332 54.63 17.36 -61.03
C ASP A 332 54.79 16.46 -59.78
N LYS A 333 53.81 15.57 -59.55
CA LYS A 333 53.66 14.81 -58.30
C LYS A 333 54.08 13.34 -58.42
N ILE A 334 54.03 12.75 -59.61
CA ILE A 334 54.39 11.33 -59.85
C ILE A 334 55.52 11.25 -60.88
N LYS A 335 56.70 10.79 -60.44
CA LYS A 335 57.93 10.77 -61.26
C LYS A 335 58.51 9.37 -61.53
N SER A 336 57.95 8.33 -60.92
CA SER A 336 58.39 6.94 -61.08
C SER A 336 57.20 6.00 -61.19
N ALA A 337 57.43 4.85 -61.84
CA ALA A 337 56.41 3.81 -62.05
C ALA A 337 56.10 2.99 -60.78
N ASP A 338 56.85 3.18 -59.69
CA ASP A 338 56.58 2.55 -58.39
C ASP A 338 55.60 3.38 -57.52
N GLY A 339 55.04 4.46 -58.08
CA GLY A 339 54.16 5.37 -57.38
C GLY A 339 52.81 4.73 -57.03
N ILE A 340 52.46 4.68 -55.74
CA ILE A 340 51.12 4.27 -55.30
C ILE A 340 50.22 5.51 -55.21
N ILE A 341 49.06 5.42 -55.85
CA ILE A 341 48.04 6.47 -55.90
C ILE A 341 46.82 5.96 -55.17
N THR A 342 46.50 6.54 -54.02
CA THR A 342 45.27 6.26 -53.26
C THR A 342 44.36 7.48 -53.32
N ILE A 343 43.10 7.28 -53.71
CA ILE A 343 42.09 8.32 -53.74
C ILE A 343 40.99 7.98 -52.75
N GLN A 344 40.75 8.90 -51.82
CA GLN A 344 39.59 8.88 -50.94
C GLN A 344 38.55 9.85 -51.46
N ALA A 345 37.32 9.38 -51.68
CA ALA A 345 36.18 10.20 -52.09
C ALA A 345 35.34 10.60 -50.87
N PHE A 346 34.90 11.85 -50.80
CA PHE A 346 34.20 12.42 -49.66
C PHE A 346 32.86 13.03 -50.07
N ASP A 347 31.87 12.97 -49.18
CA ASP A 347 30.63 13.74 -49.32
C ASP A 347 30.83 15.23 -49.00
N LYS A 348 29.73 16.00 -49.03
CA LYS A 348 29.74 17.44 -48.69
C LYS A 348 30.15 17.73 -47.24
N ALA A 349 29.92 16.80 -46.32
CA ALA A 349 30.23 16.93 -44.90
C ALA A 349 31.65 16.43 -44.55
N GLY A 350 32.39 15.89 -45.52
CA GLY A 350 33.74 15.36 -45.32
C GLY A 350 33.78 13.92 -44.80
N LYS A 351 32.67 13.16 -44.89
CA LYS A 351 32.67 11.71 -44.63
C LYS A 351 33.26 11.00 -45.85
N VAL A 352 34.21 10.08 -45.62
CA VAL A 352 34.74 9.19 -46.67
C VAL A 352 33.62 8.26 -47.15
N LEU A 353 33.33 8.30 -48.45
CA LEU A 353 32.35 7.45 -49.12
C LEU A 353 33.00 6.21 -49.73
N ASP A 354 34.18 6.35 -50.31
CA ASP A 354 34.91 5.27 -50.97
C ASP A 354 36.42 5.54 -50.98
N THR A 355 37.23 4.50 -51.16
CA THR A 355 38.68 4.60 -51.31
C THR A 355 39.16 3.64 -52.40
N ASN A 356 39.88 4.15 -53.39
CA ASN A 356 40.40 3.38 -54.50
C ASN A 356 41.92 3.58 -54.60
N THR A 357 42.67 2.52 -54.93
CA THR A 357 44.13 2.56 -55.04
C THR A 357 44.60 1.89 -56.32
N ILE A 358 45.48 2.57 -57.05
CA ILE A 358 46.17 2.05 -58.24
C ILE A 358 47.67 2.28 -58.12
N ALA A 359 48.46 1.48 -58.84
CA ALA A 359 49.87 1.76 -59.10
C ALA A 359 50.01 2.53 -60.42
N ALA A 360 50.95 3.48 -60.47
CA ALA A 360 51.35 4.11 -61.73
C ALA A 360 51.98 3.08 -62.67
N GLN A 361 51.82 3.25 -63.98
CA GLN A 361 52.39 2.37 -65.00
C GLN A 361 53.54 3.08 -65.74
N ALA A 362 54.57 2.31 -66.13
CA ALA A 362 55.66 2.84 -66.94
C ALA A 362 55.18 3.16 -68.37
N VAL A 363 55.82 4.13 -69.02
CA VAL A 363 55.59 4.41 -70.44
C VAL A 363 56.03 3.19 -71.25
N ALA A 364 55.11 2.62 -72.04
CA ALA A 364 55.43 1.53 -72.96
C ALA A 364 56.48 2.01 -73.98
N LYS A 365 57.56 1.24 -74.12
CA LYS A 365 58.73 1.60 -74.94
C LYS A 365 58.50 1.37 -76.43
#